data_AF-U1PZ96-F1
#
_entry.id   AF-U1PZ96-F1
#
_cell.length_a   1.000
_cell.length_b   1.000
_cell.length_c   1.000
_cell.angle_alpha   90.00
_cell.angle_beta   90.00
_cell.angle_gamma   90.00
#
_symmetry.space_group_name_H-M   'P 1'
#
loop_
_entity.id
_entity.type
_entity.pdbx_description
1 polymer ?
#
loop_
_entity_poly.entity_id
_entity_poly.type
_entity_poly.pdbx_seq_one_letter_code
_entity_poly.pdbx_strand_id
1 'polypeptide(L)'
;MVTVPLDYEHPDGQTITIAVRKLAASDGNAEHGSLFLNPGGPGGSGVAMMQVMAPMLTEETRGAYDIIGFDPRGVGQSTPITCWTNDEIKQHLANPSDDAGPTDPLKGVMYKNVAAQEKIDRGTANAARCA
;
A
#
# COMPACT_ATOMS: atom_id res chain seq x y z
N MET A 1 3.33 -3.25 -14.42
CA MET A 1 2.08 -3.70 -13.78
C MET A 1 2.03 -5.22 -13.82
N VAL A 2 1.41 -5.84 -12.83
CA VAL A 2 1.11 -7.28 -12.77
C VAL A 2 -0.39 -7.43 -12.58
N THR A 3 -1.05 -8.22 -13.43
CA THR A 3 -2.49 -8.50 -13.30
C THR A 3 -2.70 -9.69 -12.37
N VAL A 4 -3.61 -9.56 -11.41
CA VAL A 4 -3.99 -10.62 -10.46
C VAL A 4 -5.51 -10.69 -10.35
N PRO A 5 -6.09 -11.83 -9.97
CA PRO A 5 -7.53 -11.90 -9.71
C PRO A 5 -7.89 -11.04 -8.49
N LEU A 6 -9.06 -10.40 -8.56
CA LEU A 6 -9.66 -9.71 -7.43
C LEU A 6 -9.97 -10.73 -6.32
N ASP A 7 -10.61 -11.83 -6.73
CA ASP A 7 -11.00 -12.96 -5.91
C ASP A 7 -10.24 -14.22 -6.35
N TYR A 8 -9.41 -14.76 -5.45
CA TYR A 8 -8.63 -15.97 -5.74
C TYR A 8 -9.47 -17.25 -5.75
N GLU A 9 -10.69 -17.26 -5.19
CA GLU A 9 -11.62 -18.39 -5.32
C GLU A 9 -12.25 -18.43 -6.72
N HIS A 10 -12.30 -17.29 -7.42
CA HIS A 10 -12.77 -17.14 -8.79
C HIS A 10 -11.66 -16.55 -9.69
N PRO A 11 -10.56 -17.30 -9.94
CA PRO A 11 -9.35 -16.77 -10.57
C PRO A 11 -9.54 -16.29 -12.02
N ASP A 12 -10.54 -16.81 -12.73
CA ASP A 12 -10.91 -16.39 -14.08
C ASP A 12 -11.91 -15.21 -14.11
N GLY A 13 -12.24 -14.66 -12.94
CA GLY A 13 -13.18 -13.56 -12.77
C GLY A 13 -12.57 -12.16 -12.99
N GLN A 14 -13.06 -11.18 -12.23
CA GLN A 14 -12.56 -9.80 -12.31
C GLN A 14 -11.09 -9.73 -11.88
N THR A 15 -10.29 -8.98 -12.63
CA THR A 15 -8.87 -8.76 -12.33
C THR A 15 -8.60 -7.34 -11.84
N ILE A 16 -7.54 -7.19 -11.05
CA ILE A 16 -6.95 -5.91 -10.65
C ILE A 16 -5.48 -5.85 -11.06
N THR A 17 -4.91 -4.65 -11.08
CA THR A 17 -3.49 -4.44 -11.39
C THR A 17 -2.70 -4.07 -10.16
N ILE A 18 -1.52 -4.67 -10.03
CA ILE A 18 -0.51 -4.35 -9.02
C ILE A 18 0.62 -3.55 -9.68
N ALA A 19 0.88 -2.35 -9.17
CA ALA A 19 2.02 -1.56 -9.57
C ALA A 19 3.30 -2.08 -8.93
N VAL A 20 4.33 -2.24 -9.76
CA VAL A 20 5.63 -2.76 -9.36
C VAL A 20 6.70 -1.89 -9.98
N ARG A 21 7.71 -1.54 -9.18
CA ARG A 21 8.91 -0.84 -9.60
C ARG A 21 10.12 -1.72 -9.27
N LYS A 22 10.91 -2.02 -10.29
CA LYS A 22 12.18 -2.72 -10.17
C LYS A 22 13.32 -1.71 -10.26
N LEU A 23 14.24 -1.79 -9.32
CA LEU A 23 15.56 -1.20 -9.42
C LEU A 23 16.57 -2.33 -9.59
N ALA A 24 17.10 -2.48 -10.80
CA ALA A 24 17.99 -3.58 -11.14
C ALA A 24 19.25 -3.59 -10.26
N ALA A 25 19.79 -4.77 -9.98
CA ALA A 25 21.08 -4.92 -9.33
C ALA A 25 22.15 -4.07 -10.04
N SER A 26 23.04 -3.43 -9.27
CA SER A 26 24.03 -2.48 -9.81
C SER A 26 25.11 -3.14 -10.66
N ASP A 27 25.39 -4.43 -10.43
CA ASP A 27 26.30 -5.23 -11.26
C ASP A 27 25.58 -5.96 -12.41
N GLY A 28 24.25 -5.88 -12.45
CA GLY A 28 23.38 -6.54 -13.42
C GLY A 28 23.16 -8.04 -13.22
N ASN A 29 23.77 -8.66 -12.20
CA ASN A 29 23.75 -10.11 -12.00
C ASN A 29 22.72 -10.55 -10.95
N ALA A 30 22.36 -9.69 -10.00
CA ALA A 30 21.33 -9.95 -8.97
C ALA A 30 21.46 -11.37 -8.40
N GLU A 31 22.66 -11.74 -7.95
CA GLU A 31 23.04 -13.14 -7.65
C GLU A 31 22.14 -13.83 -6.61
N HIS A 32 21.49 -13.06 -5.75
CA HIS A 32 20.58 -13.54 -4.71
C HIS A 32 19.09 -13.31 -5.06
N GLY A 33 18.81 -12.83 -6.28
CA GLY A 33 17.47 -12.68 -6.83
C GLY A 33 16.83 -11.34 -6.50
N SER A 34 15.53 -11.36 -6.15
CA SER A 34 14.74 -10.15 -5.91
C SER A 34 14.43 -9.95 -4.43
N LEU A 35 14.68 -8.74 -3.93
CA LEU A 35 14.32 -8.31 -2.58
C LEU A 35 13.09 -7.40 -2.63
N PHE A 36 11.98 -7.86 -2.05
CA PHE A 36 10.73 -7.11 -2.02
C PHE A 36 10.64 -6.22 -0.78
N LEU A 37 10.27 -4.95 -0.98
CA LEU A 37 10.07 -3.96 0.07
C LEU A 37 8.58 -3.65 0.22
N ASN A 38 8.11 -3.59 1.46
CA ASN A 38 6.77 -3.16 1.82
C ASN A 38 6.86 -2.10 2.92
N PRO A 39 6.42 -0.84 2.69
CA PRO A 39 6.61 0.27 3.65
C PRO A 39 5.73 0.16 4.90
N GLY A 40 4.74 -0.73 4.90
CA GLY A 40 3.75 -0.81 5.97
C GLY A 40 2.66 0.27 5.83
N GLY A 41 2.27 0.88 6.96
CA GLY A 41 1.05 1.67 7.08
C GLY A 41 -0.02 0.89 7.86
N PRO A 42 -0.93 0.14 7.20
CA PRO A 42 -1.10 -0.15 5.76
C PRO A 42 -1.50 1.07 4.91
N GLY A 43 -1.47 0.93 3.57
CA GLY A 43 -1.79 2.00 2.61
C GLY A 43 -0.57 2.76 2.07
N GLY A 44 0.64 2.43 2.51
CA GLY A 44 1.88 3.00 1.98
C GLY A 44 2.20 2.46 0.58
N SER A 45 2.56 3.35 -0.35
CA SER A 45 3.03 2.97 -1.69
C SER A 45 4.49 2.50 -1.66
N GLY A 46 4.72 1.22 -1.97
CA GLY A 46 6.08 0.69 -2.14
C GLY A 46 6.76 1.22 -3.41
N VAL A 47 6.00 1.58 -4.45
CA VAL A 47 6.52 2.25 -5.64
C VAL A 47 7.09 3.63 -5.31
N ALA A 48 6.39 4.41 -4.50
CA ALA A 48 6.86 5.71 -4.03
C ALA A 48 8.04 5.56 -3.04
N MET A 49 7.97 4.57 -2.13
CA MET A 49 9.03 4.27 -1.16
C MET A 49 10.40 4.07 -1.83
N MET A 50 10.43 3.46 -3.02
CA MET A 50 11.68 3.25 -3.77
C MET A 50 12.47 4.53 -4.06
N GLN A 51 11.80 5.69 -4.18
CA GLN A 51 12.50 6.97 -4.38
C GLN A 51 13.34 7.36 -3.17
N VAL A 52 12.88 6.98 -1.97
CA VAL A 52 13.54 7.29 -0.69
C VAL A 52 14.52 6.18 -0.31
N MET A 53 14.15 4.92 -0.53
CA MET A 53 14.98 3.77 -0.11
C MET A 53 16.18 3.52 -1.01
N ALA A 54 16.07 3.71 -2.32
CA ALA A 54 17.14 3.35 -3.25
C ALA A 54 18.51 3.98 -2.92
N PRO A 55 18.61 5.27 -2.51
CA PRO A 55 19.87 5.88 -2.10
C PRO A 55 20.42 5.41 -0.75
N MET A 56 19.59 4.77 0.09
CA MET A 56 19.98 4.31 1.44
C MET A 56 20.47 2.86 1.47
N LEU A 57 20.34 2.12 0.37
CA LEU A 57 20.77 0.72 0.28
C LEU A 57 22.29 0.64 0.13
N THR A 58 22.91 -0.33 0.79
CA THR A 58 24.35 -0.58 0.68
C THR A 58 24.71 -1.07 -0.72
N GLU A 59 25.96 -0.84 -1.15
CA GLU A 59 26.46 -1.37 -2.41
C GLU A 59 26.35 -2.90 -2.46
N GLU A 60 26.65 -3.58 -1.35
CA GLU A 60 26.47 -5.03 -1.23
C GLU A 60 25.03 -5.46 -1.53
N THR A 61 24.05 -4.78 -0.92
CA THR A 61 22.63 -5.09 -1.19
C THR A 61 22.25 -4.77 -2.63
N ARG A 62 22.76 -3.66 -3.18
CA ARG A 62 22.49 -3.22 -4.55
C ARG A 62 23.16 -4.11 -5.60
N GLY A 63 24.30 -4.73 -5.31
CA GLY A 63 24.93 -5.72 -6.18
C GLY A 63 24.23 -7.07 -6.11
N ALA A 64 23.83 -7.50 -4.92
CA ALA A 64 23.30 -8.84 -4.73
C ALA A 64 21.84 -9.02 -5.19
N TYR A 65 21.03 -7.96 -5.21
CA TYR A 65 19.58 -8.06 -5.43
C TYR A 65 19.01 -7.07 -6.44
N ASP A 66 18.01 -7.53 -7.18
CA ASP A 66 17.00 -6.65 -7.76
C ASP A 66 16.06 -6.15 -6.66
N ILE A 67 15.96 -4.83 -6.48
CA ILE A 67 15.11 -4.27 -5.43
C ILE A 67 13.73 -3.98 -6.00
N ILE A 68 12.70 -4.57 -5.39
CA ILE A 68 11.33 -4.50 -5.86
C ILE A 68 10.47 -3.76 -4.83
N GLY A 69 9.97 -2.59 -5.22
CA GLY A 69 8.88 -1.93 -4.50
C GLY A 69 7.57 -2.17 -5.23
N PHE A 70 6.50 -2.47 -4.50
CA PHE A 70 5.17 -2.66 -5.09
C PHE A 70 4.10 -1.95 -4.28
N ASP A 71 3.04 -1.53 -4.94
CA ASP A 71 1.86 -1.00 -4.28
C ASP A 71 0.89 -2.16 -4.05
N PRO A 72 0.53 -2.52 -2.80
CA PRO A 72 -0.47 -3.55 -2.56
C PRO A 72 -1.81 -3.25 -3.24
N ARG A 73 -2.70 -4.25 -3.33
CA ARG A 73 -4.07 -4.04 -3.83
C ARG A 73 -4.74 -2.87 -3.12
N GLY A 74 -5.44 -2.01 -3.86
CA GLY A 74 -6.12 -0.85 -3.28
C GLY A 74 -5.21 0.35 -2.98
N VAL A 75 -3.91 0.30 -3.30
CA VAL A 75 -2.93 1.34 -2.92
C VAL A 75 -2.29 2.00 -4.14
N GLY A 76 -2.11 3.33 -4.07
CA GLY A 76 -1.21 4.06 -4.95
C GLY A 76 -1.53 3.89 -6.44
N GLN A 77 -0.55 3.37 -7.20
CA GLN A 77 -0.66 3.16 -8.64
C GLN A 77 -1.22 1.78 -9.01
N SER A 78 -1.48 0.90 -8.05
CA SER A 78 -2.31 -0.29 -8.27
C SER A 78 -3.75 0.12 -8.52
N THR A 79 -4.67 -0.82 -8.75
CA THR A 79 -6.11 -0.51 -8.74
C THR A 79 -6.48 0.03 -7.35
N PRO A 80 -6.72 1.34 -7.18
CA PRO A 80 -6.76 1.97 -5.86
C PRO A 80 -8.17 1.94 -5.27
N ILE A 81 -8.27 1.92 -3.94
CA ILE A 81 -9.53 2.14 -3.23
C ILE A 81 -9.68 3.64 -3.00
N THR A 82 -10.86 4.20 -3.29
CA THR A 82 -11.14 5.63 -3.12
C THR A 82 -12.37 5.83 -2.25
N CYS A 83 -12.16 6.21 -0.99
CA CYS A 83 -13.26 6.52 -0.05
C CYS A 83 -13.89 7.89 -0.28
N TRP A 84 -13.06 8.84 -0.72
CA TRP A 84 -13.41 10.25 -0.83
C TRP A 84 -13.00 10.82 -2.17
N THR A 85 -13.84 11.71 -2.67
CA THR A 85 -13.47 12.67 -3.69
C THR A 85 -12.53 13.73 -3.10
N ASN A 86 -11.78 14.40 -3.97
CA ASN A 86 -10.91 15.50 -3.56
C ASN A 86 -11.68 16.65 -2.90
N ASP A 87 -12.95 16.85 -3.24
CA ASP A 87 -13.75 17.93 -2.66
C ASP A 87 -14.27 17.56 -1.26
N GLU A 88 -14.66 16.31 -1.02
CA GLU A 88 -14.96 15.81 0.33
C GLU A 88 -13.72 15.92 1.24
N ILE A 89 -12.52 15.59 0.72
CA ILE A 89 -11.26 15.79 1.44
C ILE A 89 -11.06 17.27 1.79
N LYS A 90 -11.22 18.18 0.83
CA LYS A 90 -11.05 19.63 1.09
C LYS A 90 -12.05 20.16 2.10
N GLN A 91 -13.31 19.73 2.04
CA GLN A 91 -14.36 20.14 2.96
C GLN A 91 -14.03 19.68 4.39
N HIS A 92 -13.63 18.41 4.56
CA HIS A 92 -13.22 17.89 5.87
C HIS A 92 -11.98 18.62 6.41
N LEU A 93 -10.96 18.86 5.57
CA LEU A 93 -9.76 19.59 5.99
C LEU A 93 -10.04 21.06 6.35
N ALA A 94 -11.07 21.67 5.77
CA ALA A 94 -11.50 23.02 6.12
C ALA A 94 -12.24 23.07 7.47
N ASN A 95 -12.94 22.00 7.86
CA ASN A 95 -13.69 21.88 9.11
C ASN A 95 -13.46 20.49 9.78
N PRO A 96 -12.27 20.23 10.35
CA PRO A 96 -11.88 18.89 10.84
C PRO A 96 -12.66 18.39 12.07
N SER A 97 -13.60 19.19 12.59
CA SER A 97 -14.51 18.82 13.69
C SER A 97 -15.82 18.20 13.21
N ASP A 98 -16.03 18.04 11.90
CA ASP A 98 -17.17 17.26 11.42
C ASP A 98 -16.92 15.75 11.60
N ASP A 99 -17.71 15.12 12.47
CA ASP A 99 -17.63 13.67 12.69
C ASP A 99 -18.27 12.87 11.53
N ALA A 100 -18.46 13.50 10.37
CA ALA A 100 -19.03 12.92 9.15
C ALA A 100 -18.00 12.16 8.30
N GLY A 101 -16.73 12.15 8.70
CA GLY A 101 -15.67 11.53 7.93
C GLY A 101 -15.57 10.00 8.12
N PRO A 102 -15.45 9.16 7.06
CA PRO A 102 -15.10 7.73 7.14
C PRO A 102 -13.76 7.41 7.84
N THR A 103 -12.97 8.42 8.24
CA THR A 103 -11.77 8.29 9.07
C THR A 103 -12.04 8.42 10.58
N ASP A 104 -13.26 8.79 10.98
CA ASP A 104 -13.71 8.80 12.38
C ASP A 104 -13.54 7.44 13.13
N PRO A 105 -13.38 6.27 12.48
CA PRO A 105 -13.02 5.05 13.19
C PRO A 105 -11.61 5.06 13.81
N LEU A 106 -10.66 5.92 13.40
CA LEU A 106 -9.26 5.78 13.87
C LEU A 106 -8.93 6.51 15.17
N LYS A 107 -9.78 7.42 15.67
CA LYS A 107 -9.57 8.10 16.96
C LYS A 107 -9.38 7.11 18.12
N GLY A 108 -10.06 5.95 18.09
CA GLY A 108 -9.94 4.89 19.10
C GLY A 108 -8.86 3.82 18.81
N VAL A 109 -8.27 3.77 17.61
CA VAL A 109 -7.32 2.71 17.18
C VAL A 109 -5.86 3.09 17.45
N MET A 110 -5.58 4.40 17.53
CA MET A 110 -4.27 4.94 17.89
C MET A 110 -3.90 4.69 19.37
N TYR A 111 -4.86 4.27 20.19
CA TYR A 111 -4.64 3.95 21.59
C TYR A 111 -4.31 2.46 21.77
N LYS A 112 -3.24 2.21 22.53
CA LYS A 112 -2.46 0.96 22.63
C LYS A 112 -3.21 -0.29 23.14
N ASN A 113 -4.53 -0.28 23.30
CA ASN A 113 -5.28 -1.32 24.03
C ASN A 113 -6.26 -2.15 23.18
N VAL A 114 -6.27 -1.98 21.86
CA VAL A 114 -7.10 -2.77 20.95
C VAL A 114 -6.30 -3.96 20.40
N ALA A 115 -6.88 -5.16 20.40
CA ALA A 115 -6.24 -6.36 19.87
C ALA A 115 -5.88 -6.19 18.38
N ALA A 116 -4.76 -6.78 17.94
CA ALA A 116 -4.31 -6.67 16.56
C ALA A 116 -5.37 -7.14 15.55
N GLN A 117 -6.10 -8.21 15.87
CA GLN A 117 -7.17 -8.73 15.02
C GLN A 117 -8.31 -7.71 14.86
N GLU A 118 -8.76 -7.09 15.94
CA GLU A 118 -9.83 -6.08 15.86
C GLU A 118 -9.39 -4.87 15.02
N LYS A 119 -8.11 -4.48 15.08
CA LYS A 119 -7.56 -3.43 14.21
C LYS A 119 -7.61 -3.83 12.74
N ILE A 120 -7.25 -5.08 12.44
CA ILE A 120 -7.31 -5.65 11.09
C ILE A 120 -8.76 -5.66 10.61
N ASP A 121 -9.68 -6.24 11.38
CA ASP A 121 -11.09 -6.38 11.01
C ASP A 121 -11.75 -5.02 10.73
N ARG A 122 -11.46 -4.02 11.57
CA ARG A 122 -11.96 -2.66 11.39
C ARG A 122 -11.35 -1.98 10.17
N GLY A 123 -10.05 -2.17 9.93
CA GLY A 123 -9.38 -1.70 8.72
C GLY A 123 -10.02 -2.28 7.45
N THR A 124 -10.28 -3.59 7.45
CA THR A 124 -10.96 -4.30 6.36
C THR A 124 -12.39 -3.79 6.16
N ALA A 125 -13.17 -3.62 7.24
CA ALA A 125 -14.53 -3.11 7.16
C ALA A 125 -14.59 -1.67 6.60
N ASN A 126 -13.63 -0.82 6.98
CA ASN A 126 -13.55 0.54 6.46
C ASN A 126 -13.17 0.54 4.97
N ALA A 127 -12.16 -0.24 4.59
CA ALA A 127 -11.74 -0.35 3.19
C ALA A 127 -12.86 -0.87 2.29
N ALA A 128 -13.66 -1.83 2.76
CA ALA A 128 -14.80 -2.38 2.03
C ALA A 128 -15.92 -1.35 1.76
N ARG A 129 -16.02 -0.27 2.54
CA ARG A 129 -16.99 0.81 2.29
C ARG A 129 -16.59 1.71 1.12
N CYS A 130 -15.37 1.55 0.61
CA CYS A 130 -14.74 2.47 -0.33
C CYS A 130 -14.33 1.82 -1.65
N ALA A 131 -14.55 0.51 -1.78
CA ALA A 131 -14.09 -0.33 -2.89
C ALA A 131 -15.24 -0.65 -3.85
#